data_AF-A0AAD9MFB2-F1
#
_entry.id   AF-A0AAD9MFB2-F1
#
_cell.length_a   1.000
_cell.length_b   1.000
_cell.length_c   1.000
_cell.angle_alpha   90.00
_cell.angle_beta   90.00
_cell.angle_gamma   90.00
#
_symmetry.space_group_name_H-M   'P 1'
#
loop_
_entity.id
_entity.type
_entity.pdbx_description
1 polymer ?
#
loop_
_entity_poly.entity_id
_entity_poly.type
_entity_poly.pdbx_seq_one_letter_code
_entity_poly.pdbx_strand_id
1 'polypeptide(L)'
;MEDGAWGFCPRDVLPCFAELNEDDGTGTVQEDRKARPWLLVAQVKNDMTITKPTLTLRDKTGHEFALVFDGLGRGDLDFRQRGLKKGNVAIVRNALRTPPREQGRGQGFVVVGKGREDTVSAVPGPLERVVKAIAVLAVREAFLAPTRAVTDEDPGAQLRITAALEYMREALGLHKQDGMVDTGSATRIERALLAGQEPALGCDVCDVCEAEEAEEARNCTGCGEARYCGKECQAKAWTELDHRSSCKIMKTVKKILNL
;
A
#
# COMPACT_ATOMS: atom_id res chain seq x y z
N MET A 1 -32.22 -2.00 -4.71
CA MET A 1 -31.11 -1.44 -3.94
C MET A 1 -30.31 -2.63 -3.49
N GLU A 2 -29.38 -3.05 -4.34
CA GLU A 2 -28.65 -4.31 -4.20
C GLU A 2 -27.38 -4.02 -3.41
N ASP A 3 -27.27 -4.66 -2.25
CA ASP A 3 -26.15 -4.52 -1.33
C ASP A 3 -24.92 -5.24 -1.90
N GLY A 4 -23.91 -4.44 -2.28
CA GLY A 4 -22.69 -4.88 -2.95
C GLY A 4 -21.82 -5.78 -2.07
N ALA A 5 -21.84 -7.08 -2.36
CA ALA A 5 -20.81 -8.01 -1.94
C ALA A 5 -19.51 -7.70 -2.71
N TRP A 6 -18.54 -7.12 -2.01
CA TRP A 6 -17.26 -6.65 -2.52
C TRP A 6 -16.41 -7.82 -3.03
N GLY A 7 -16.03 -7.83 -4.32
CA GLY A 7 -14.95 -8.68 -4.84
C GLY A 7 -13.61 -7.96 -4.68
N PHE A 8 -12.87 -8.27 -3.62
CA PHE A 8 -11.54 -7.71 -3.35
C PHE A 8 -10.48 -8.45 -4.19
N CYS A 9 -10.05 -7.84 -5.31
CA CYS A 9 -8.81 -8.20 -6.00
C CYS A 9 -7.77 -7.12 -5.69
N PRO A 10 -6.67 -7.44 -4.99
CA PRO A 10 -5.68 -6.43 -4.62
C PRO A 10 -4.97 -5.75 -5.82
N ARG A 11 -4.91 -6.42 -6.99
CA ARG A 11 -4.43 -5.81 -8.23
C ARG A 11 -5.32 -4.65 -8.68
N ASP A 12 -6.63 -4.80 -8.50
CA ASP A 12 -7.61 -3.74 -8.78
C ASP A 12 -7.48 -2.58 -7.78
N VAL A 13 -6.97 -2.84 -6.57
CA VAL A 13 -6.78 -1.82 -5.52
C VAL A 13 -5.44 -1.10 -5.64
N LEU A 14 -4.39 -1.75 -6.15
CA LEU A 14 -3.04 -1.22 -6.25
C LEU A 14 -2.46 -1.36 -7.67
N PRO A 15 -3.10 -0.74 -8.69
CA PRO A 15 -2.64 -0.82 -10.07
C PRO A 15 -1.25 -0.19 -10.22
N CYS A 16 -0.44 -0.73 -11.14
CA CYS A 16 0.72 -0.03 -11.67
C CYS A 16 0.28 1.03 -12.71
N PHE A 17 1.20 1.89 -13.14
CA PHE A 17 0.87 2.96 -14.07
C PHE A 17 0.32 2.45 -15.42
N ALA A 18 0.83 1.31 -15.90
CA ALA A 18 0.37 0.69 -17.14
C ALA A 18 -1.06 0.13 -17.06
N GLU A 19 -1.55 -0.18 -15.86
CA GLU A 19 -2.87 -0.75 -15.59
C GLU A 19 -3.94 0.32 -15.31
N LEU A 20 -3.56 1.60 -15.22
CA LEU A 20 -4.51 2.68 -14.95
C LEU A 20 -5.47 2.88 -16.12
N ASN A 21 -6.74 3.07 -15.78
CA ASN A 21 -7.77 3.54 -16.71
C ASN A 21 -7.37 4.90 -17.31
N GLU A 22 -7.70 5.09 -18.57
CA GLU A 22 -7.45 6.35 -19.28
C GLU A 22 -8.54 7.37 -18.96
N ASP A 23 -8.14 8.64 -18.84
CA ASP A 23 -9.10 9.75 -18.74
C ASP A 23 -9.58 10.10 -20.16
N ASP A 24 -10.67 9.46 -20.60
CA ASP A 24 -11.29 9.69 -21.90
C ASP A 24 -12.26 10.89 -21.93
N GLY A 25 -12.46 11.54 -20.78
CA GLY A 25 -13.37 12.68 -20.62
C GLY A 25 -14.87 12.33 -20.75
N THR A 26 -15.24 11.04 -20.84
CA THR A 26 -16.64 10.63 -21.09
C THR A 26 -17.47 10.44 -19.83
N GLY A 27 -16.87 10.60 -18.63
CA GLY A 27 -17.57 10.54 -17.35
C GLY A 27 -17.88 9.14 -16.82
N THR A 28 -17.73 8.09 -17.63
CA THR A 28 -17.88 6.67 -17.24
C THR A 28 -17.00 6.29 -16.05
N VAL A 29 -15.78 6.80 -16.02
CA VAL A 29 -14.81 6.59 -14.93
C VAL A 29 -15.29 7.12 -13.56
N GLN A 30 -16.27 8.05 -13.56
CA GLN A 30 -16.78 8.65 -12.34
C GLN A 30 -17.72 7.71 -11.55
N GLU A 31 -18.38 6.77 -12.23
CA GLU A 31 -19.20 5.73 -11.61
C GLU A 31 -18.34 4.60 -11.03
N ASP A 32 -17.31 4.15 -11.77
CA ASP A 32 -16.34 3.15 -11.28
C ASP A 32 -15.61 3.62 -10.01
N ARG A 33 -15.30 4.92 -9.92
CA ARG A 33 -14.69 5.56 -8.73
C ARG A 33 -15.55 5.48 -7.47
N LYS A 34 -16.88 5.43 -7.62
CA LYS A 34 -17.80 5.27 -6.49
C LYS A 34 -17.91 3.80 -6.06
N ALA A 35 -17.72 2.88 -6.99
CA ALA A 35 -17.86 1.44 -6.76
C ALA A 35 -16.58 0.78 -6.21
N ARG A 36 -15.39 1.18 -6.67
CA ARG A 36 -14.11 0.57 -6.28
C ARG A 36 -12.99 1.63 -6.17
N PRO A 37 -12.56 2.05 -4.97
CA PRO A 37 -11.43 2.95 -4.85
C PRO A 37 -10.11 2.22 -5.11
N TRP A 38 -9.23 2.80 -5.92
CA TRP A 38 -7.88 2.29 -6.16
C TRP A 38 -6.80 3.31 -5.80
N LEU A 39 -5.59 2.82 -5.57
CA LEU A 39 -4.46 3.57 -5.07
C LEU A 39 -3.25 3.31 -5.97
N LEU A 40 -2.82 4.31 -6.72
CA LEU A 40 -1.53 4.24 -7.38
C LEU A 40 -0.43 4.53 -6.35
N VAL A 41 0.51 3.61 -6.19
CA VAL A 41 1.62 3.72 -5.22
C VAL A 41 2.94 3.76 -5.98
N ALA A 42 3.66 4.87 -5.88
CA ALA A 42 4.91 5.06 -6.61
C ALA A 42 5.93 5.91 -5.84
N GLN A 43 7.21 5.59 -6.01
CA GLN A 43 8.31 6.30 -5.37
C GLN A 43 8.62 7.61 -6.08
N VAL A 44 8.78 8.69 -5.33
CA VAL A 44 9.27 9.97 -5.84
C VAL A 44 10.74 9.80 -6.24
N LYS A 45 11.04 10.00 -7.52
CA LYS A 45 12.38 10.02 -8.08
C LYS A 45 12.97 11.42 -8.05
N ASN A 46 12.31 12.36 -8.73
CA ASN A 46 12.80 13.71 -8.93
C ASN A 46 11.64 14.73 -8.87
N ASP A 47 11.96 15.94 -8.43
CA ASP A 47 11.11 17.12 -8.61
C ASP A 47 11.49 17.76 -9.95
N MET A 48 10.59 17.69 -10.92
CA MET A 48 10.76 18.19 -12.29
C MET A 48 9.97 19.49 -12.51
N THR A 49 9.71 20.25 -11.45
CA THR A 49 8.92 21.48 -11.54
C THR A 49 9.64 22.56 -12.32
N ILE A 50 9.14 22.85 -13.53
CA ILE A 50 9.57 23.98 -14.36
C ILE A 50 8.53 25.10 -14.31
N THR A 51 7.31 24.83 -14.77
CA THR A 51 6.19 25.81 -14.78
C THR A 51 5.02 25.35 -13.92
N LYS A 52 4.75 24.05 -13.90
CA LYS A 52 3.72 23.39 -13.08
C LYS A 52 4.39 22.44 -12.08
N PRO A 53 3.87 22.30 -10.85
CA PRO A 53 4.39 21.33 -9.90
C PRO A 53 4.34 19.92 -10.51
N THR A 54 5.50 19.33 -10.71
CA THR A 54 5.64 18.04 -11.43
C THR A 54 6.65 17.15 -10.75
N LEU A 55 6.26 15.91 -10.47
CA LEU A 55 7.17 14.87 -9.96
C LEU A 55 7.38 13.78 -11.00
N THR A 56 8.60 13.27 -11.08
CA THR A 56 8.84 11.94 -11.69
C THR A 56 8.65 10.89 -10.61
N LEU A 57 7.77 9.93 -10.85
CA LEU A 57 7.51 8.80 -9.98
C LEU A 57 7.95 7.49 -10.63
N ARG A 58 8.26 6.47 -9.82
CA ARG A 58 8.52 5.09 -10.25
C ARG A 58 7.61 4.12 -9.51
N ASP A 59 6.84 3.30 -10.20
CA ASP A 59 5.99 2.29 -9.56
C ASP A 59 6.71 0.98 -9.21
N LYS A 60 5.96 0.01 -8.69
CA LYS A 60 6.47 -1.30 -8.25
C LYS A 60 7.05 -2.15 -9.39
N THR A 61 6.61 -1.91 -10.63
CA THR A 61 7.12 -2.61 -11.83
C THR A 61 8.40 -1.97 -12.37
N GLY A 62 8.76 -0.79 -11.83
CA GLY A 62 9.90 -0.02 -12.29
C GLY A 62 9.56 0.99 -13.38
N HIS A 63 8.28 1.12 -13.76
CA HIS A 63 7.84 2.10 -14.74
C HIS A 63 7.98 3.52 -14.19
N GLU A 64 8.60 4.42 -14.95
CA GLU A 64 8.75 5.84 -14.58
C GLU A 64 7.77 6.73 -15.37
N PHE A 65 7.07 7.61 -14.66
CA PHE A 65 6.04 8.48 -15.24
C PHE A 65 5.97 9.83 -14.51
N ALA A 66 5.35 10.82 -15.14
CA ALA A 66 5.14 12.12 -14.53
C ALA A 66 3.81 12.17 -13.75
N LEU A 67 3.84 12.77 -12.56
CA LEU A 67 2.67 13.24 -11.82
C LEU A 67 2.65 14.76 -11.91
N VAL A 68 1.65 15.31 -12.60
CA VAL A 68 1.52 16.74 -12.90
C VAL A 68 0.35 17.31 -12.11
N PHE A 69 0.60 18.38 -11.33
CA PHE A 69 -0.48 19.15 -10.70
C PHE A 69 -0.89 20.28 -11.63
N ASP A 70 -2.02 20.09 -12.33
CA ASP A 70 -2.49 21.03 -13.34
C ASP A 70 -3.35 22.15 -12.74
N GLY A 71 -3.28 23.33 -13.33
CA GLY A 71 -3.92 24.54 -12.80
C GLY A 71 -3.19 25.21 -11.64
N LEU A 72 -2.02 24.69 -11.26
CA LEU A 72 -1.10 25.29 -10.29
C LEU A 72 0.18 25.80 -10.96
N GLY A 73 0.71 26.93 -10.49
CA GLY A 73 2.03 27.44 -10.83
C GLY A 73 3.14 26.83 -9.97
N ARG A 74 4.38 27.01 -10.39
CA ARG A 74 5.60 26.51 -9.72
C ARG A 74 5.66 26.76 -8.20
N GLY A 75 5.14 27.89 -7.72
CA GLY A 75 5.18 28.27 -6.31
C GLY A 75 3.97 27.84 -5.49
N ASP A 76 2.93 27.29 -6.11
CA ASP A 76 1.65 27.06 -5.45
C ASP A 76 1.63 25.75 -4.63
N LEU A 77 2.65 24.90 -4.78
CA LEU A 77 2.73 23.61 -4.10
C LEU A 77 4.15 23.29 -3.61
N ASP A 78 4.35 23.29 -2.29
CA ASP A 78 5.61 22.86 -1.69
C ASP A 78 5.63 21.34 -1.46
N PHE A 79 6.29 20.60 -2.37
CA PHE A 79 6.44 19.16 -2.26
C PHE A 79 7.18 18.71 -1.00
N ARG A 80 8.18 19.46 -0.54
CA ARG A 80 8.96 19.08 0.65
C ARG A 80 8.12 19.20 1.90
N GLN A 81 7.37 20.28 2.05
CA GLN A 81 6.46 20.48 3.17
C GLN A 81 5.36 19.40 3.20
N ARG A 82 4.91 18.95 2.02
CA ARG A 82 3.95 17.84 1.87
C ARG A 82 4.57 16.45 1.99
N GLY A 83 5.88 16.34 2.18
CA GLY A 83 6.59 15.06 2.30
C GLY A 83 6.81 14.32 0.98
N LEU A 84 6.44 14.90 -0.17
CA LEU A 84 6.62 14.37 -1.52
C LEU A 84 8.05 14.62 -2.04
N LYS A 85 9.05 14.10 -1.31
CA LYS A 85 10.47 14.26 -1.64
C LYS A 85 11.08 12.96 -2.15
N LYS A 86 12.21 13.07 -2.86
CA LYS A 86 12.97 11.91 -3.38
C LYS A 86 13.12 10.81 -2.34
N GLY A 87 12.85 9.58 -2.75
CA GLY A 87 12.93 8.38 -1.92
C GLY A 87 11.65 8.05 -1.16
N ASN A 88 10.78 9.03 -0.88
CA ASN A 88 9.46 8.80 -0.30
C ASN A 88 8.48 8.29 -1.37
N VAL A 89 7.33 7.82 -0.91
CA VAL A 89 6.27 7.27 -1.76
C VAL A 89 5.10 8.24 -1.85
N ALA A 90 4.58 8.44 -3.05
CA ALA A 90 3.31 9.07 -3.31
C ALA A 90 2.22 7.99 -3.41
N ILE A 91 1.12 8.18 -2.68
CA ILE A 91 -0.13 7.44 -2.85
C ILE A 91 -1.10 8.39 -3.53
N VAL A 92 -1.57 8.03 -4.73
CA VAL A 92 -2.53 8.81 -5.51
C VAL A 92 -3.85 8.04 -5.56
N ARG A 93 -4.88 8.59 -4.91
CA ARG A 93 -6.22 7.98 -4.90
C ARG A 93 -6.90 8.17 -6.25
N ASN A 94 -7.47 7.10 -6.79
CA ASN A 94 -8.25 7.09 -8.02
C ASN A 94 -7.51 7.75 -9.21
N ALA A 95 -6.21 7.47 -9.30
CA ALA A 95 -5.36 7.99 -10.37
C ALA A 95 -5.88 7.54 -11.73
N LEU A 96 -5.80 8.43 -12.72
CA LEU A 96 -6.04 8.09 -14.12
C LEU A 96 -4.79 8.36 -14.92
N ARG A 97 -4.62 7.58 -15.98
CA ARG A 97 -3.60 7.83 -16.98
C ARG A 97 -4.14 8.80 -18.02
N THR A 98 -3.43 9.89 -18.22
CA THR A 98 -3.58 10.71 -19.41
C THR A 98 -2.67 10.15 -20.50
N PRO A 99 -3.20 9.68 -21.64
CA PRO A 99 -2.38 9.18 -22.72
C PRO A 99 -1.51 10.31 -23.30
N PRO A 100 -0.36 9.99 -23.91
CA PRO A 100 0.46 10.99 -24.57
C PRO A 100 -0.28 11.63 -25.74
N ARG A 101 -0.04 12.93 -25.97
CA ARG A 101 -0.71 13.71 -27.03
C ARG A 101 -0.37 13.24 -28.45
N GLU A 102 0.79 12.60 -28.64
CA GLU A 102 1.24 12.04 -29.92
C GLU A 102 1.47 10.54 -29.75
N GLN A 103 0.90 9.72 -30.65
CA GLN A 103 1.14 8.27 -30.65
C GLN A 103 2.65 7.99 -30.79
N GLY A 104 3.19 7.18 -29.87
CA GLY A 104 4.60 6.82 -29.84
C GLY A 104 5.53 7.80 -29.09
N ARG A 105 5.03 8.95 -28.59
CA ARG A 105 5.81 9.84 -27.73
C ARG A 105 5.51 9.63 -26.25
N GLY A 106 6.35 8.83 -25.59
CA GLY A 106 6.27 8.61 -24.15
C GLY A 106 5.12 7.68 -23.75
N GLN A 107 4.96 7.48 -22.44
CA GLN A 107 4.05 6.47 -21.87
C GLN A 107 2.78 7.08 -21.26
N GLY A 108 2.61 8.41 -21.35
CA GLY A 108 1.56 9.17 -20.69
C GLY A 108 1.99 9.76 -19.34
N PHE A 109 1.04 10.28 -18.58
CA PHE A 109 1.27 10.88 -17.27
C PHE A 109 0.00 10.83 -16.41
N VAL A 110 0.12 11.12 -15.11
CA VAL A 110 -1.02 11.27 -14.20
C VAL A 110 -1.24 12.76 -13.92
N VAL A 111 -2.48 13.22 -14.03
CA VAL A 111 -2.87 14.61 -13.76
C VAL A 111 -3.66 14.71 -12.46
N VAL A 112 -3.31 15.69 -11.63
CA VAL A 112 -4.09 16.12 -10.47
C VAL A 112 -4.52 17.55 -10.72
N GLY A 113 -5.82 17.77 -10.94
CA GLY A 113 -6.35 19.11 -11.14
C GLY A 113 -6.30 19.97 -9.87
N LYS A 114 -6.29 21.29 -10.05
CA LYS A 114 -6.39 22.28 -8.97
C LYS A 114 -7.55 21.97 -8.02
N GLY A 115 -7.30 22.03 -6.72
CA GLY A 115 -8.25 21.73 -5.66
C GLY A 115 -8.38 20.24 -5.32
N ARG A 116 -7.61 19.36 -5.98
CA ARG A 116 -7.55 17.92 -5.68
C ARG A 116 -6.20 17.46 -5.15
N GLU A 117 -5.39 18.38 -4.66
CA GLU A 117 -4.03 18.12 -4.21
C GLU A 117 -4.02 17.08 -3.08
N ASP A 118 -5.07 17.04 -2.24
CA ASP A 118 -5.32 16.14 -1.12
C ASP A 118 -5.54 14.66 -1.52
N THR A 119 -5.85 14.40 -2.79
CA THR A 119 -5.89 13.03 -3.34
C THR A 119 -4.50 12.40 -3.44
N VAL A 120 -3.44 13.20 -3.28
CA VAL A 120 -2.04 12.75 -3.21
C VAL A 120 -1.54 12.85 -1.77
N SER A 121 -1.11 11.72 -1.22
CA SER A 121 -0.51 11.64 0.11
C SER A 121 0.92 11.13 0.05
N ALA A 122 1.78 11.58 0.96
CA ALA A 122 3.16 11.11 1.05
C ALA A 122 3.34 10.09 2.18
N VAL A 123 4.05 9.00 1.91
CA VAL A 123 4.50 8.03 2.90
C VAL A 123 6.03 8.06 2.96
N PRO A 124 6.63 8.20 4.16
CA PRO A 124 8.08 8.19 4.29
C PRO A 124 8.66 6.79 4.06
N GLY A 125 9.79 6.71 3.38
CA GLY A 125 10.53 5.45 3.21
C GLY A 125 10.36 4.81 1.82
N PRO A 126 11.04 3.67 1.59
CA PRO A 126 11.14 3.05 0.27
C PRO A 126 9.84 2.38 -0.16
N LEU A 127 9.63 2.33 -1.48
CA LEU A 127 8.42 1.81 -2.12
C LEU A 127 8.02 0.41 -1.63
N GLU A 128 8.97 -0.51 -1.63
CA GLU A 128 8.76 -1.90 -1.24
C GLU A 128 8.13 -2.02 0.15
N ARG A 129 8.67 -1.30 1.14
CA ARG A 129 8.15 -1.32 2.52
C ARG A 129 6.76 -0.71 2.62
N VAL A 130 6.45 0.31 1.81
CA VAL A 130 5.12 0.94 1.79
C VAL A 130 4.09 0.03 1.13
N VAL A 131 4.43 -0.60 0.00
CA VAL A 131 3.55 -1.58 -0.67
C VAL A 131 3.26 -2.76 0.26
N LYS A 132 4.28 -3.29 0.92
CA LYS A 132 4.16 -4.33 1.94
C LYS A 132 3.23 -3.92 3.09
N ALA A 133 3.41 -2.72 3.62
CA ALA A 133 2.55 -2.18 4.68
C ALA A 133 1.07 -2.07 4.25
N ILE A 134 0.81 -1.58 3.04
CA ILE A 134 -0.55 -1.49 2.49
C ILE A 134 -1.13 -2.89 2.33
N ALA A 135 -0.38 -3.83 1.77
CA ALA A 135 -0.84 -5.19 1.54
C ALA A 135 -1.23 -5.89 2.86
N VAL A 136 -0.38 -5.78 3.89
CA VAL A 136 -0.66 -6.30 5.24
C VAL A 136 -1.95 -5.73 5.82
N LEU A 137 -2.13 -4.41 5.75
CA LEU A 137 -3.32 -3.75 6.29
C LEU A 137 -4.58 -4.12 5.50
N ALA A 138 -4.49 -4.19 4.18
CA ALA A 138 -5.62 -4.51 3.32
C ALA A 138 -6.10 -5.96 3.54
N VAL A 139 -5.17 -6.89 3.77
CA VAL A 139 -5.51 -8.27 4.13
C VAL A 139 -6.14 -8.35 5.50
N ARG A 140 -5.56 -7.67 6.49
CA ARG A 140 -6.14 -7.62 7.83
C ARG A 140 -7.58 -7.08 7.79
N GLU A 141 -7.84 -6.01 7.05
CA GLU A 141 -9.20 -5.50 6.83
C GLU A 141 -10.09 -6.53 6.14
N ALA A 142 -9.60 -7.22 5.10
CA ALA A 142 -10.38 -8.26 4.43
C ALA A 142 -10.74 -9.43 5.37
N PHE A 143 -9.87 -9.79 6.31
CA PHE A 143 -10.09 -10.85 7.30
C PHE A 143 -10.91 -10.39 8.52
N LEU A 144 -10.76 -9.14 8.96
CA LEU A 144 -11.41 -8.59 10.16
C LEU A 144 -12.72 -7.84 9.86
N ALA A 145 -12.99 -7.50 8.60
CA ALA A 145 -14.27 -6.93 8.21
C ALA A 145 -15.37 -7.84 8.75
N PRO A 146 -16.37 -7.31 9.49
CA PRO A 146 -17.44 -8.13 10.00
C PRO A 146 -18.12 -8.78 8.80
N THR A 147 -17.85 -10.07 8.64
CA THR A 147 -18.64 -10.99 7.87
C THR A 147 -20.02 -10.96 8.51
N ARG A 148 -20.86 -10.00 8.10
CA ARG A 148 -22.28 -10.01 8.42
C ARG A 148 -22.83 -11.30 7.83
N ALA A 149 -22.89 -12.32 8.69
CA ALA A 149 -23.30 -13.68 8.43
C ALA A 149 -22.54 -14.37 7.28
N VAL A 150 -21.30 -14.80 7.54
CA VAL A 150 -20.70 -15.92 6.77
C VAL A 150 -20.95 -17.19 7.56
N THR A 151 -22.04 -17.89 7.23
CA THR A 151 -22.10 -19.35 7.36
C THR A 151 -21.14 -19.96 6.32
N ASP A 152 -20.76 -21.23 6.46
CA ASP A 152 -19.75 -21.99 5.67
C ASP A 152 -19.86 -21.98 4.12
N GLU A 153 -20.72 -21.15 3.52
CA GLU A 153 -21.06 -21.15 2.09
C GLU A 153 -20.99 -19.75 1.44
N ASP A 154 -19.98 -18.90 1.75
CA ASP A 154 -19.67 -17.71 0.93
C ASP A 154 -18.39 -17.93 0.08
N PRO A 155 -18.51 -18.50 -1.14
CA PRO A 155 -17.41 -18.60 -2.09
C PRO A 155 -16.72 -17.26 -2.37
N GLY A 156 -17.44 -16.13 -2.22
CA GLY A 156 -16.91 -14.79 -2.40
C GLY A 156 -15.94 -14.37 -1.30
N ALA A 157 -16.12 -14.82 -0.05
CA ALA A 157 -15.16 -14.59 1.03
C ALA A 157 -13.85 -15.37 0.79
N GLN A 158 -13.95 -16.64 0.40
CA GLN A 158 -12.78 -17.48 0.14
C GLN A 158 -11.95 -16.96 -1.05
N LEU A 159 -12.61 -16.49 -2.11
CA LEU A 159 -11.95 -15.92 -3.27
C LEU A 159 -11.21 -14.62 -2.92
N ARG A 160 -11.80 -13.75 -2.10
CA ARG A 160 -11.18 -12.52 -1.60
C ARG A 160 -9.93 -12.78 -0.79
N ILE A 161 -10.00 -13.73 0.15
CA ILE A 161 -8.86 -14.13 0.97
C ILE A 161 -7.75 -14.66 0.05
N THR A 162 -8.06 -15.60 -0.84
CA THR A 162 -7.08 -16.20 -1.75
C THR A 162 -6.38 -15.14 -2.60
N ALA A 163 -7.13 -14.24 -3.22
CA ALA A 163 -6.58 -13.14 -4.01
C ALA A 163 -5.72 -12.18 -3.17
N ALA A 164 -6.12 -11.90 -1.93
CA ALA A 164 -5.37 -11.10 -0.97
C ALA A 164 -4.02 -11.75 -0.58
N LEU A 165 -4.02 -13.07 -0.34
CA LEU A 165 -2.82 -13.85 -0.02
C LEU A 165 -1.87 -13.94 -1.23
N GLU A 166 -2.39 -14.16 -2.44
CA GLU A 166 -1.58 -14.21 -3.67
C GLU A 166 -0.90 -12.88 -3.97
N TYR A 167 -1.65 -11.77 -3.87
CA TYR A 167 -1.07 -10.45 -4.04
C TYR A 167 -0.01 -10.15 -2.99
N MET A 168 -0.23 -10.52 -1.73
CA MET A 168 0.82 -10.37 -0.73
C MET A 168 2.07 -11.16 -1.12
N ARG A 169 1.94 -12.43 -1.54
CA ARG A 169 3.09 -13.22 -2.00
C ARG A 169 3.85 -12.50 -3.11
N GLU A 170 3.16 -11.95 -4.09
CA GLU A 170 3.78 -11.19 -5.18
C GLU A 170 4.41 -9.86 -4.69
N ALA A 171 3.68 -9.07 -3.89
CA ALA A 171 4.13 -7.79 -3.35
C ALA A 171 5.34 -7.91 -2.41
N LEU A 172 5.47 -9.07 -1.77
CA LEU A 172 6.57 -9.44 -0.90
C LEU A 172 7.70 -10.16 -1.64
N GLY A 173 7.57 -10.38 -2.96
CA GLY A 173 8.57 -11.12 -3.75
C GLY A 173 8.72 -12.59 -3.34
N LEU A 174 7.72 -13.16 -2.67
CA LEU A 174 7.71 -14.55 -2.17
C LEU A 174 7.33 -15.52 -3.31
N HIS A 175 8.12 -15.51 -4.38
CA HIS A 175 8.13 -16.65 -5.31
C HIS A 175 8.89 -17.79 -4.64
N LYS A 176 8.40 -19.03 -4.74
CA LYS A 176 9.18 -20.22 -4.35
C LYS A 176 10.48 -20.21 -5.15
N GLN A 177 11.55 -19.66 -4.58
CA GLN A 177 12.91 -19.97 -5.00
C GLN A 177 13.38 -21.12 -4.13
N ASP A 178 13.93 -22.15 -4.76
CA ASP A 178 14.63 -23.24 -4.09
C ASP A 178 15.89 -22.66 -3.41
N GLY A 179 15.71 -22.04 -2.25
CA GLY A 179 16.78 -21.30 -1.61
C GLY A 179 16.27 -20.49 -0.42
N MET A 180 16.91 -20.70 0.72
CA MET A 180 16.64 -20.10 2.03
C MET A 180 16.43 -18.58 1.94
N VAL A 181 15.19 -18.12 2.15
CA VAL A 181 14.85 -16.69 2.30
C VAL A 181 15.20 -16.28 3.73
N ASP A 182 16.00 -15.21 3.89
CA ASP A 182 16.30 -14.63 5.19
C ASP A 182 15.02 -14.05 5.81
N THR A 183 14.41 -14.79 6.74
CA THR A 183 13.17 -14.44 7.43
C THR A 183 13.40 -13.57 8.66
N GLY A 184 14.64 -13.16 8.96
CA GLY A 184 14.98 -12.42 10.17
C GLY A 184 14.28 -11.06 10.33
N SER A 185 13.71 -10.52 9.26
CA SER A 185 12.91 -9.29 9.26
C SER A 185 11.47 -9.46 8.74
N ALA A 186 11.06 -10.71 8.47
CA ALA A 186 9.73 -11.03 7.98
C ALA A 186 8.72 -10.99 9.14
N THR A 187 7.72 -10.12 9.01
CA THR A 187 6.53 -10.07 9.87
C THR A 187 5.84 -11.44 9.88
N ARG A 188 5.12 -11.75 10.95
CA ARG A 188 4.43 -13.04 11.10
C ARG A 188 3.49 -13.36 9.93
N ILE A 189 2.82 -12.35 9.39
CA ILE A 189 1.96 -12.48 8.20
C ILE A 189 2.77 -13.05 7.04
N GLU A 190 3.97 -12.54 6.79
CA GLU A 190 4.85 -13.05 5.72
C GLU A 190 5.28 -14.50 5.95
N ARG A 191 5.62 -14.86 7.19
CA ARG A 191 6.00 -16.24 7.53
C ARG A 191 4.84 -17.21 7.41
N ALA A 192 3.64 -16.85 7.87
CA ALA A 192 2.44 -17.66 7.69
C ALA A 192 2.13 -17.86 6.19
N LEU A 193 2.23 -16.79 5.40
CA LEU A 193 2.01 -16.87 3.95
C LEU A 193 3.02 -17.75 3.22
N LEU A 194 4.30 -17.67 3.61
CA LEU A 194 5.38 -18.52 3.13
C LEU A 194 5.14 -20.00 3.46
N ALA A 195 4.66 -20.27 4.68
CA ALA A 195 4.33 -21.61 5.14
C ALA A 195 2.99 -22.14 4.58
N GLY A 196 2.25 -21.33 3.82
CA GLY A 196 0.90 -21.67 3.37
C GLY A 196 -0.12 -21.77 4.50
N GLN A 197 0.19 -21.19 5.66
CA GLN A 197 -0.68 -21.14 6.83
C GLN A 197 -1.53 -19.87 6.80
N GLU A 198 -2.75 -19.96 7.32
CA GLU A 198 -3.54 -18.76 7.59
C GLU A 198 -2.79 -17.86 8.58
N PRO A 199 -2.64 -16.56 8.31
CA PRO A 199 -2.00 -15.67 9.24
C PRO A 199 -2.86 -15.62 10.51
N ALA A 200 -2.31 -16.12 11.62
CA ALA A 200 -2.94 -16.00 12.93
C ALA A 200 -2.99 -14.51 13.34
N LEU A 201 -4.02 -13.81 12.86
CA LEU A 201 -4.36 -12.43 13.18
C LEU A 201 -4.82 -12.38 14.64
N GLY A 202 -3.87 -12.29 15.57
CA GLY A 202 -4.16 -12.26 17.01
C GLY A 202 -3.21 -13.04 17.90
N CYS A 203 -2.17 -13.70 17.37
CA CYS A 203 -1.30 -14.52 18.20
C CYS A 203 -0.46 -13.72 19.21
N ASP A 204 -0.28 -14.29 20.40
CA ASP A 204 0.48 -13.76 21.55
C ASP A 204 1.99 -14.00 21.46
N VAL A 205 2.52 -14.22 20.25
CA VAL A 205 3.97 -14.40 20.05
C VAL A 205 4.66 -13.05 19.88
N CYS A 206 5.86 -12.94 20.45
CA CYS A 206 6.73 -11.80 20.24
C CYS A 206 7.40 -11.80 18.85
N ASP A 207 7.36 -10.68 18.13
CA ASP A 207 8.01 -10.50 16.81
C ASP A 207 9.55 -10.57 16.82
N VAL A 208 10.16 -10.73 17.99
CA VAL A 208 11.63 -10.62 18.19
C VAL A 208 12.25 -11.91 18.68
N CYS A 209 11.65 -12.53 19.71
CA CYS A 209 12.16 -13.77 20.31
C CYS A 209 11.33 -15.00 19.97
N GLU A 210 10.20 -14.82 19.29
CA GLU A 210 9.32 -15.90 18.82
C GLU A 210 8.73 -16.80 19.92
N ALA A 211 8.86 -16.41 21.18
CA ALA A 211 8.28 -17.16 22.30
C ALA A 211 6.74 -17.21 22.19
N GLU A 212 6.19 -18.43 22.14
CA GLU A 212 4.75 -18.72 22.02
C GLU A 212 3.99 -18.57 23.35
N GLU A 213 4.69 -18.59 24.47
CA GLU A 213 4.13 -18.49 25.83
C GLU A 213 4.30 -17.09 26.45
N ALA A 214 4.37 -16.04 25.64
CA ALA A 214 4.30 -14.68 26.17
C ALA A 214 2.84 -14.35 26.49
N GLU A 215 2.31 -14.84 27.62
CA GLU A 215 0.94 -14.57 28.11
C GLU A 215 0.58 -13.06 28.15
N GLU A 216 1.56 -12.16 27.98
CA GLU A 216 1.37 -10.72 27.90
C GLU A 216 2.01 -10.03 26.68
N ALA A 217 2.10 -10.65 25.50
CA ALA A 217 2.64 -9.95 24.33
C ALA A 217 1.82 -8.68 23.99
N ARG A 218 2.42 -7.50 24.19
CA ARG A 218 1.76 -6.20 24.05
C ARG A 218 2.02 -5.60 22.68
N ASN A 219 0.99 -4.98 22.11
CA ASN A 219 1.13 -4.27 20.85
C ASN A 219 1.98 -3.01 21.03
N CYS A 220 2.75 -2.69 20.00
CA CYS A 220 3.45 -1.43 19.87
C CYS A 220 2.44 -0.28 19.94
N THR A 221 2.56 0.57 20.95
CA THR A 221 1.66 1.72 21.14
C THR A 221 1.73 2.74 20.01
N GLY A 222 2.77 2.69 19.17
CA GLY A 222 2.96 3.59 18.04
C GLY A 222 2.16 3.21 16.79
N CYS A 223 2.26 1.95 16.35
CA CYS A 223 1.61 1.46 15.12
C CYS A 223 0.45 0.49 15.37
N GLY A 224 0.39 -0.13 16.55
CA GLY A 224 -0.59 -1.15 16.91
C GLY A 224 -0.36 -2.52 16.27
N GLU A 225 0.68 -2.68 15.46
CA GLU A 225 0.90 -3.88 14.64
C GLU A 225 1.96 -4.82 15.21
N ALA A 226 3.14 -4.32 15.55
CA ALA A 226 4.18 -5.18 16.13
C ALA A 226 3.84 -5.57 17.57
N ARG A 227 4.19 -6.79 18.00
CA ARG A 227 3.95 -7.31 19.36
C ARG A 227 5.25 -7.73 20.04
N TYR A 228 5.35 -7.42 21.33
CA TYR A 228 6.53 -7.72 22.14
C TYR A 228 6.14 -8.34 23.47
N CYS A 229 6.87 -9.36 23.92
CA CYS A 229 6.72 -9.90 25.28
C CYS A 229 7.17 -8.91 26.37
N GLY A 230 7.98 -7.91 26.01
CA GLY A 230 8.48 -6.91 26.96
C GLY A 230 9.27 -5.78 26.30
N LYS A 231 9.68 -4.81 27.12
CA LYS A 231 10.42 -3.62 26.67
C LYS A 231 11.77 -3.94 26.04
N GLU A 232 12.42 -5.03 26.45
CA GLU A 232 13.71 -5.46 25.89
C GLU A 232 13.58 -5.85 24.42
N CYS A 233 12.59 -6.71 24.11
CA CYS A 233 12.27 -7.07 22.73
C CYS A 233 11.83 -5.84 21.92
N GLN A 234 11.02 -4.95 22.50
CA GLN A 234 10.65 -3.70 21.83
C GLN A 234 11.87 -2.83 21.50
N ALA A 235 12.81 -2.67 22.43
CA ALA A 235 14.03 -1.89 22.22
C ALA A 235 14.91 -2.53 21.14
N LYS A 236 15.09 -3.85 21.19
CA LYS A 236 15.81 -4.62 20.17
C LYS A 236 15.18 -4.45 18.79
N ALA A 237 13.86 -4.60 18.67
CA ALA A 237 13.16 -4.36 17.41
C ALA A 237 13.32 -2.93 16.91
N TRP A 238 13.30 -1.96 17.82
CA TRP A 238 13.41 -0.55 17.51
C TRP A 238 14.76 -0.18 16.90
N THR A 239 15.85 -0.75 17.42
CA THR A 239 17.23 -0.42 17.01
C THR A 239 17.82 -1.39 16.01
N GLU A 240 17.65 -2.70 16.22
CA GLU A 240 18.32 -3.74 15.43
C GLU A 240 17.48 -4.22 14.24
N LEU A 241 16.14 -4.26 14.38
CA LEU A 241 15.24 -4.73 13.33
C LEU A 241 14.53 -3.59 12.58
N ASP A 242 14.99 -2.35 12.80
CA ASP A 242 14.47 -1.14 12.15
C ASP A 242 12.93 -0.98 12.26
N HIS A 243 12.35 -1.39 13.39
CA HIS A 243 10.93 -1.19 13.65
C HIS A 243 10.57 0.30 13.66
N ARG A 244 11.50 1.20 14.00
CA ARG A 244 11.28 2.65 13.98
C ARG A 244 10.76 3.13 12.63
N SER A 245 11.39 2.70 11.53
CA SER A 245 11.02 3.10 10.18
C SER A 245 9.68 2.46 9.79
N SER A 246 9.53 1.15 10.03
CA SER A 246 8.31 0.40 9.75
C SER A 246 7.11 0.92 10.54
N CYS A 247 7.28 1.27 11.82
CA CYS A 247 6.26 1.87 12.67
C CYS A 247 5.74 3.18 12.08
N LYS A 248 6.63 4.02 11.56
CA LYS A 248 6.25 5.29 10.91
C LYS A 248 5.47 5.06 9.63
N ILE A 249 5.88 4.10 8.81
CA ILE A 249 5.19 3.70 7.59
C ILE A 249 3.77 3.22 7.93
N MET A 250 3.64 2.21 8.81
CA MET A 250 2.34 1.63 9.19
C MET A 250 1.39 2.70 9.73
N LYS A 251 1.85 3.56 10.63
CA LYS A 251 1.04 4.66 11.18
C LYS A 251 0.57 5.63 10.09
N THR A 252 1.44 5.94 9.13
CA THR A 252 1.10 6.87 8.04
C THR A 252 0.11 6.24 7.06
N VAL A 253 0.33 4.97 6.69
CA VAL A 253 -0.56 4.24 5.79
C VAL A 253 -1.95 4.08 6.41
N LYS A 254 -2.06 3.64 7.67
CA LYS A 254 -3.35 3.55 8.38
C LYS A 254 -4.13 4.86 8.33
N LYS A 255 -3.46 5.97 8.66
CA LYS A 255 -4.06 7.31 8.58
C LYS A 255 -4.54 7.66 7.16
N ILE A 256 -3.80 7.29 6.11
CA ILE A 256 -4.19 7.54 4.72
C ILE A 256 -5.36 6.64 4.30
N LEU A 257 -5.40 5.40 4.78
CA LEU A 257 -6.46 4.44 4.43
C LEU A 257 -7.70 4.59 5.31
N ASN A 258 -7.67 5.47 6.33
CA ASN A 258 -8.71 5.61 7.36
C ASN A 258 -8.96 4.30 8.14
N LEU A 259 -7.87 3.60 8.47
CA LEU A 259 -7.83 2.37 9.27
C LEU A 259 -7.28 2.62 10.68
#